data_AF-A0A7S2F766-F1
#
_entry.id   AF-A0A7S2F766-F1
#
_cell.length_a   1.000
_cell.length_b   1.000
_cell.length_c   1.000
_cell.angle_alpha   90.00
_cell.angle_beta   90.00
_cell.angle_gamma   90.00
#
_symmetry.space_group_name_H-M   'P 1'
#
loop_
_entity.id
_entity.type
_entity.pdbx_description
1 polymer ?
#
loop_
_entity_poly.entity_id
_entity_poly.type
_entity_poly.pdbx_seq_one_letter_code
_entity_poly.pdbx_strand_id
1 'polypeptide(L)'
;STYKRNGHAYMAGKDATAEVEEIVNVYTQPAHLGLRHVMHGGGDADVQYTEDVRPVLKDMAEQFALLTVEWDGLAATAKIALGLKEGGGELKLWDEISDAVKMTSLRAQQVFAVYEAASSYHSLAHIDPRLNTAYKAHLKEAERAIWNATEIVHRREAAYRVDAARTGGWRWTPTSYRMGYLWTAHSLVYWWREFGIVSQASVEARSYCYLNFQNPVDVILGNAGLQDLAQRIKDGTEGSVPLNLLTGCLAAPELDGELTFPNDL
;
A
#
# COMPACT_ATOMS: atom_id res chain seq x y z
N SER A 1 -22.04 -2.76 5.25
CA SER A 1 -21.30 -3.85 4.57
C SER A 1 -20.96 -3.56 3.09
N THR A 2 -21.54 -2.58 2.39
CA THR A 2 -21.23 -2.29 0.96
C THR A 2 -19.88 -1.62 0.72
N TYR A 3 -19.33 -0.94 1.74
CA TYR A 3 -18.14 -0.11 1.61
C TYR A 3 -16.83 -0.90 1.44
N LYS A 4 -16.71 -2.09 2.07
CA LYS A 4 -15.56 -3.01 1.96
C LYS A 4 -15.52 -3.81 0.65
N ARG A 5 -16.57 -3.74 -0.18
CA ARG A 5 -16.65 -4.40 -1.50
C ARG A 5 -16.19 -3.49 -2.65
N ASN A 6 -15.59 -2.35 -2.33
CA ASN A 6 -15.10 -1.38 -3.31
C ASN A 6 -13.60 -1.58 -3.55
N GLY A 7 -13.24 -1.94 -4.78
CA GLY A 7 -11.86 -2.13 -5.21
C GLY A 7 -10.93 -0.92 -5.00
N HIS A 8 -11.46 0.30 -5.06
CA HIS A 8 -10.66 1.52 -4.84
C HIS A 8 -10.05 1.58 -3.44
N ALA A 9 -10.76 1.06 -2.42
CA ALA A 9 -10.27 1.01 -1.04
C ALA A 9 -9.00 0.13 -0.89
N TYR A 10 -8.79 -0.81 -1.81
CA TYR A 10 -7.64 -1.70 -1.81
C TYR A 10 -6.45 -1.16 -2.61
N MET A 11 -6.70 -0.23 -3.55
CA MET A 11 -5.64 0.40 -4.35
C MET A 11 -4.88 1.47 -3.57
N ALA A 12 -5.55 2.11 -2.60
CA ALA A 12 -4.93 3.10 -1.74
C ALA A 12 -3.78 2.50 -0.92
N GLY A 13 -2.71 3.28 -0.73
CA GLY A 13 -1.64 2.91 0.18
C GLY A 13 -2.09 3.06 1.63
N LYS A 14 -1.72 2.11 2.49
CA LYS A 14 -2.16 2.05 3.88
C LYS A 14 -0.97 2.12 4.83
N ASP A 15 -0.94 3.16 5.63
CA ASP A 15 0.01 3.33 6.72
C ASP A 15 -0.44 2.55 7.97
N ALA A 16 0.35 2.64 9.04
CA ALA A 16 0.00 2.05 10.32
C ALA A 16 -1.22 2.72 10.98
N THR A 17 -1.48 4.00 10.70
CA THR A 17 -2.64 4.73 11.25
C THR A 17 -3.94 4.09 10.77
N ALA A 18 -4.01 3.70 9.49
CA ALA A 18 -5.19 3.03 8.92
C ALA A 18 -5.53 1.69 9.62
N GLU A 19 -4.53 0.98 10.15
CA GLU A 19 -4.76 -0.24 10.94
C GLU A 19 -5.29 0.08 12.34
N VAL A 20 -4.79 1.15 12.97
CA VAL A 20 -5.30 1.62 14.27
C VAL A 20 -6.76 2.07 14.14
N GLU A 21 -7.06 2.81 13.08
CA GLU A 21 -8.41 3.24 12.69
C GLU A 21 -9.40 2.08 12.60
N GLU A 22 -8.99 0.97 12.00
CA GLU A 22 -9.79 -0.26 11.93
C GLU A 22 -10.08 -0.84 13.34
N ILE A 23 -9.08 -0.82 14.23
CA ILE A 23 -9.19 -1.32 15.60
C ILE A 23 -10.14 -0.45 16.44
N VAL A 24 -10.03 0.87 16.32
CA VAL A 24 -10.84 1.83 17.11
C VAL A 24 -12.15 2.22 16.43
N ASN A 25 -12.46 1.60 15.28
CA ASN A 25 -13.67 1.84 14.49
C ASN A 25 -13.88 3.33 14.11
N VAL A 26 -12.80 4.01 13.74
CA VAL A 26 -12.81 5.40 13.22
C VAL A 26 -12.16 5.36 11.86
N TYR A 27 -12.86 5.77 10.81
CA TYR A 27 -12.36 5.68 9.44
C TYR A 27 -12.13 7.06 8.83
N THR A 28 -10.89 7.39 8.50
CA THR A 28 -10.56 8.52 7.62
C THR A 28 -10.37 8.08 6.17
N GLN A 29 -10.06 6.79 5.98
CA GLN A 29 -9.90 6.14 4.67
C GLN A 29 -11.09 5.23 4.33
N PRO A 30 -11.33 4.92 3.05
CA PRO A 30 -12.33 3.93 2.67
C PRO A 30 -12.06 2.59 3.35
N ALA A 31 -13.05 2.08 4.08
CA ALA A 31 -12.90 0.83 4.80
C ALA A 31 -12.75 -0.37 3.85
N HIS A 32 -11.92 -1.32 4.25
CA HIS A 32 -11.54 -2.51 3.50
C HIS A 32 -11.38 -3.71 4.44
N LEU A 33 -11.16 -4.90 3.91
CA LEU A 33 -10.79 -6.08 4.70
C LEU A 33 -9.26 -6.13 4.88
N GLY A 34 -8.74 -5.88 6.08
CA GLY A 34 -7.30 -5.85 6.36
C GLY A 34 -6.57 -7.18 6.08
N LEU A 35 -5.29 -7.11 5.68
CA LEU A 35 -4.49 -8.31 5.35
C LEU A 35 -4.40 -9.30 6.52
N ARG A 36 -4.29 -8.79 7.76
CA ARG A 36 -4.23 -9.62 8.97
C ARG A 36 -5.52 -10.40 9.20
N HIS A 37 -6.68 -9.80 8.92
CA HIS A 37 -7.97 -10.50 8.98
C HIS A 37 -8.02 -11.65 7.97
N VAL A 38 -7.52 -11.42 6.75
CA VAL A 38 -7.40 -12.48 5.73
C VAL A 38 -6.45 -13.60 6.19
N MET A 39 -5.29 -13.25 6.75
CA MET A 39 -4.30 -14.24 7.24
C MET A 39 -4.81 -15.10 8.41
N HIS A 40 -5.69 -14.57 9.26
CA HIS A 40 -6.09 -15.22 10.52
C HIS A 40 -7.53 -15.76 10.55
N GLY A 41 -8.36 -15.44 9.57
CA GLY A 41 -9.75 -15.90 9.54
C GLY A 41 -10.45 -15.85 8.20
N GLY A 42 -9.74 -15.53 7.11
CA GLY A 42 -10.31 -15.44 5.76
C GLY A 42 -11.35 -14.32 5.58
N GLY A 43 -11.59 -13.48 6.59
CA GLY A 43 -12.66 -12.49 6.61
C GLY A 43 -12.84 -11.83 7.98
N ASP A 44 -13.85 -10.98 8.07
CA ASP A 44 -14.40 -10.45 9.33
C ASP A 44 -15.91 -10.76 9.42
N ALA A 45 -16.59 -10.20 10.43
CA ALA A 45 -18.02 -10.47 10.65
C ALA A 45 -18.92 -10.05 9.46
N ASP A 46 -18.51 -9.08 8.65
CA ASP A 46 -19.33 -8.44 7.61
C ASP A 46 -18.92 -8.83 6.18
N VAL A 47 -17.66 -9.22 5.97
CA VAL A 47 -17.06 -9.44 4.65
C VAL A 47 -16.10 -10.63 4.67
N GLN A 48 -16.27 -11.52 3.69
CA GLN A 48 -15.40 -12.67 3.49
C GLN A 48 -14.47 -12.46 2.29
N TYR A 49 -13.20 -12.81 2.43
CA TYR A 49 -12.22 -12.59 1.37
C TYR A 49 -12.60 -13.36 0.11
N THR A 50 -12.85 -14.66 0.23
CA THR A 50 -13.03 -15.56 -0.92
C THR A 50 -14.26 -15.21 -1.75
N GLU A 51 -15.38 -14.88 -1.08
CA GLU A 51 -16.68 -14.65 -1.71
C GLU A 51 -16.86 -13.19 -2.15
N ASP A 52 -16.44 -12.23 -1.32
CA ASP A 52 -16.78 -10.82 -1.54
C ASP A 52 -15.63 -10.01 -2.17
N VAL A 53 -14.38 -10.25 -1.74
CA VAL A 53 -13.24 -9.36 -2.05
C VAL A 53 -12.39 -9.90 -3.19
N ARG A 54 -12.06 -11.20 -3.13
CA ARG A 54 -11.21 -11.88 -4.10
C ARG A 54 -11.69 -11.71 -5.54
N PRO A 55 -12.99 -11.84 -5.88
CA PRO A 55 -13.45 -11.63 -7.26
C PRO A 55 -13.19 -10.21 -7.76
N VAL A 56 -13.37 -9.21 -6.89
CA VAL A 56 -13.15 -7.80 -7.23
C VAL A 56 -11.67 -7.53 -7.48
N LEU A 57 -10.78 -7.99 -6.58
CA LEU A 57 -9.34 -7.79 -6.74
C LEU A 57 -8.78 -8.53 -7.96
N LYS A 58 -9.27 -9.75 -8.21
CA LYS A 58 -8.91 -10.52 -9.39
C LYS A 58 -9.31 -9.79 -10.66
N ASP A 59 -10.57 -9.37 -10.77
CA ASP A 59 -11.06 -8.67 -11.96
C ASP A 59 -10.30 -7.36 -12.17
N MET A 60 -10.02 -6.58 -11.11
CA MET A 60 -9.18 -5.39 -11.24
C MET A 60 -7.78 -5.67 -11.77
N ALA A 61 -7.10 -6.71 -11.26
CA ALA A 61 -5.77 -7.08 -11.73
C ALA A 61 -5.80 -7.50 -13.21
N GLU A 62 -6.80 -8.28 -13.63
CA GLU A 62 -6.99 -8.73 -15.01
C GLU A 62 -7.36 -7.58 -15.96
N GLN A 63 -8.39 -6.79 -15.61
CA GLN A 63 -8.86 -5.68 -16.43
C GLN A 63 -7.81 -4.57 -16.57
N PHE A 64 -7.11 -4.19 -15.50
CA PHE A 64 -6.07 -3.16 -15.60
C PHE A 64 -4.84 -3.64 -16.40
N ALA A 65 -4.52 -4.94 -16.36
CA ALA A 65 -3.52 -5.52 -17.24
C ALA A 65 -3.93 -5.42 -18.72
N LEU A 66 -5.18 -5.75 -19.05
CA LEU A 66 -5.72 -5.60 -20.40
C LEU A 66 -5.73 -4.14 -20.87
N LEU A 67 -6.23 -3.23 -20.04
CA LEU A 67 -6.25 -1.79 -20.34
C LEU A 67 -4.85 -1.22 -20.57
N THR A 68 -3.82 -1.77 -19.92
CA THR A 68 -2.43 -1.36 -20.17
C THR A 68 -2.00 -1.71 -21.60
N VAL A 69 -2.36 -2.90 -22.09
CA VAL A 69 -2.07 -3.34 -23.46
C VAL A 69 -2.82 -2.48 -24.48
N GLU A 70 -4.11 -2.25 -24.24
CA GLU A 70 -4.94 -1.39 -25.09
C GLU A 70 -4.41 0.04 -25.14
N TRP A 71 -4.04 0.59 -23.98
CA TRP A 71 -3.45 1.93 -23.89
C TRP A 71 -2.14 2.03 -24.66
N ASP A 72 -1.24 1.06 -24.53
CA ASP A 72 0.03 1.06 -25.27
C ASP A 72 -0.20 1.06 -26.79
N GLY A 73 -1.18 0.29 -27.27
CA GLY A 73 -1.59 0.28 -28.69
C GLY A 73 -2.17 1.62 -29.15
N LEU A 74 -3.05 2.22 -28.34
CA LEU A 74 -3.64 3.53 -28.61
C LEU A 74 -2.57 4.63 -28.61
N ALA A 75 -1.71 4.66 -27.59
CA ALA A 75 -0.65 5.64 -27.45
C ALA A 75 0.33 5.56 -28.63
N ALA A 76 0.73 4.35 -29.05
CA ALA A 76 1.59 4.17 -30.22
C ALA A 76 0.94 4.74 -31.50
N THR A 77 -0.34 4.44 -31.73
CA THR A 77 -1.09 4.94 -32.88
C THR A 77 -1.26 6.46 -32.85
N ALA A 78 -1.61 7.03 -31.69
CA ALA A 78 -1.80 8.46 -31.51
C ALA A 78 -0.49 9.23 -31.73
N LYS A 79 0.63 8.73 -31.20
CA LYS A 79 1.97 9.33 -31.40
C LYS A 79 2.34 9.44 -32.88
N ILE A 80 2.06 8.41 -33.66
CA ILE A 80 2.30 8.39 -35.12
C ILE A 80 1.35 9.34 -35.84
N ALA A 81 0.05 9.25 -35.57
CA ALA A 81 -0.97 10.05 -36.24
C ALA A 81 -0.80 11.56 -36.01
N LEU A 82 -0.34 11.95 -34.83
CA LEU A 82 -0.06 13.35 -34.48
C LEU A 82 1.33 13.82 -34.93
N GLY A 83 2.14 12.95 -35.53
CA GLY A 83 3.49 13.28 -35.98
C GLY A 83 4.41 13.74 -34.85
N LEU A 84 4.26 13.17 -33.65
CA LEU A 84 5.03 13.57 -32.48
C LEU A 84 6.51 13.27 -32.71
N LYS A 85 7.36 14.27 -32.49
CA LYS A 85 8.81 14.14 -32.68
C LYS A 85 9.45 13.51 -31.45
N GLU A 86 10.46 12.69 -31.70
CA GLU A 86 11.30 12.14 -30.65
C GLU A 86 11.91 13.28 -29.80
N GLY A 87 11.85 13.13 -28.48
CA GLY A 87 12.30 14.15 -27.52
C GLY A 87 11.37 15.35 -27.32
N GLY A 88 10.27 15.46 -28.07
CA GLY A 88 9.24 16.50 -27.91
C GLY A 88 8.52 16.41 -26.56
N GLY A 89 8.02 17.55 -26.05
CA GLY A 89 7.32 17.62 -24.76
C GLY A 89 6.01 16.83 -24.76
N GLU A 90 5.30 16.80 -25.89
CA GLU A 90 4.07 16.06 -26.09
C GLU A 90 4.30 14.55 -26.04
N LEU A 91 5.38 14.07 -26.66
CA LEU A 91 5.77 12.66 -26.61
C LEU A 91 6.05 12.23 -25.16
N LYS A 92 6.78 13.07 -24.41
CA LYS A 92 7.05 12.84 -22.99
C LYS A 92 5.76 12.76 -22.18
N LEU A 93 4.79 13.64 -22.42
CA LEU A 93 3.48 13.60 -21.74
C LEU A 93 2.78 12.25 -21.94
N TRP A 94 2.75 11.75 -23.17
CA TRP A 94 2.17 10.43 -23.46
C TRP A 94 2.91 9.30 -22.74
N ASP A 95 4.23 9.37 -22.65
CA ASP A 95 5.03 8.39 -21.89
C ASP A 95 4.71 8.45 -20.39
N GLU A 96 4.49 9.63 -19.81
CA GLU A 96 4.09 9.74 -18.39
C GLU A 96 2.72 9.12 -18.14
N ILE A 97 1.76 9.32 -19.06
CA ILE A 97 0.42 8.73 -18.92
C ILE A 97 0.50 7.21 -19.08
N SER A 98 1.28 6.69 -20.03
CA SER A 98 1.54 5.25 -20.16
C SER A 98 2.15 4.67 -18.88
N ASP A 99 3.11 5.37 -18.28
CA ASP A 99 3.72 4.96 -17.01
C ASP A 99 2.71 4.97 -15.85
N ALA A 100 1.81 5.96 -15.80
CA ALA A 100 0.75 6.02 -14.79
C ALA A 100 -0.27 4.86 -14.92
N VAL A 101 -0.66 4.51 -16.15
CA VAL A 101 -1.53 3.35 -16.42
C VAL A 101 -0.85 2.06 -15.99
N LYS A 102 0.44 1.89 -16.33
CA LYS A 102 1.25 0.74 -15.93
C LYS A 102 1.40 0.63 -14.42
N MET A 103 1.68 1.74 -13.73
CA MET A 103 1.77 1.78 -12.27
C MET A 103 0.45 1.35 -11.62
N THR A 104 -0.69 1.80 -12.16
CA THR A 104 -2.01 1.42 -11.66
C THR A 104 -2.27 -0.07 -11.83
N SER A 105 -1.93 -0.63 -13.00
CA SER A 105 -2.03 -2.07 -13.27
C SER A 105 -1.13 -2.90 -12.36
N LEU A 106 0.14 -2.51 -12.21
CA LEU A 106 1.09 -3.17 -11.32
C LEU A 106 0.62 -3.13 -9.86
N ARG A 107 0.00 -2.02 -9.42
CA ARG A 107 -0.56 -1.92 -8.08
C ARG A 107 -1.69 -2.91 -7.88
N ALA A 108 -2.61 -3.05 -8.83
CA ALA A 108 -3.70 -4.01 -8.72
C ALA A 108 -3.19 -5.45 -8.70
N GLN A 109 -2.18 -5.76 -9.53
CA GLN A 109 -1.53 -7.07 -9.53
C GLN A 109 -0.83 -7.38 -8.19
N GLN A 110 -0.06 -6.43 -7.66
CA GLN A 110 0.60 -6.59 -6.36
C GLN A 110 -0.42 -6.77 -5.23
N VAL A 111 -1.46 -5.93 -5.18
CA VAL A 111 -2.53 -6.03 -4.17
C VAL A 111 -3.22 -7.39 -4.25
N PHE A 112 -3.63 -7.84 -5.44
CA PHE A 112 -4.26 -9.15 -5.59
C PHE A 112 -3.33 -10.27 -5.12
N ALA A 113 -2.06 -10.23 -5.50
CA ALA A 113 -1.06 -11.23 -5.12
C ALA A 113 -0.79 -11.27 -3.61
N VAL A 114 -0.65 -10.13 -2.92
CA VAL A 114 -0.47 -10.14 -1.45
C VAL A 114 -1.70 -10.65 -0.71
N TYR A 115 -2.91 -10.39 -1.23
CA TYR A 115 -4.15 -10.93 -0.65
C TYR A 115 -4.30 -12.43 -0.90
N GLU A 116 -3.94 -12.95 -2.08
CA GLU A 116 -3.93 -14.40 -2.35
C GLU A 116 -2.88 -15.11 -1.48
N ALA A 117 -1.71 -14.49 -1.26
CA ALA A 117 -0.72 -14.97 -0.31
C ALA A 117 -1.27 -14.98 1.12
N ALA A 118 -1.92 -13.90 1.57
CA ALA A 118 -2.55 -13.83 2.89
C ALA A 118 -3.61 -14.93 3.09
N SER A 119 -4.45 -15.18 2.09
CA SER A 119 -5.46 -16.25 2.13
C SER A 119 -4.81 -17.64 2.16
N SER A 120 -3.74 -17.84 1.38
CA SER A 120 -2.95 -19.08 1.38
C SER A 120 -2.20 -19.33 2.69
N TYR A 121 -1.96 -18.29 3.47
CA TYR A 121 -1.40 -18.39 4.82
C TYR A 121 -2.42 -19.00 5.79
N HIS A 122 -3.68 -18.56 5.72
CA HIS A 122 -4.76 -19.04 6.58
C HIS A 122 -5.10 -20.52 6.37
N SER A 123 -5.16 -20.96 5.11
CA SER A 123 -5.60 -22.32 4.74
C SER A 123 -4.72 -23.45 5.28
N LEU A 124 -3.58 -23.13 5.91
CA LEU A 124 -2.63 -24.07 6.49
C LEU A 124 -2.28 -23.77 7.94
N ALA A 125 -3.19 -23.25 8.76
CA ALA A 125 -2.94 -22.97 10.19
C ALA A 125 -2.34 -24.16 11.01
N HIS A 126 -2.31 -25.38 10.47
CA HIS A 126 -1.73 -26.59 11.08
C HIS A 126 -0.35 -27.02 10.53
N ILE A 127 0.18 -26.39 9.47
CA ILE A 127 1.49 -26.66 8.85
C ILE A 127 2.22 -25.32 8.71
N ASP A 128 3.55 -25.26 8.80
CA ASP A 128 4.29 -24.02 8.52
C ASP A 128 3.86 -23.45 7.15
N PRO A 129 3.14 -22.31 7.10
CA PRO A 129 2.61 -21.77 5.84
C PRO A 129 3.73 -21.42 4.86
N ARG A 130 4.96 -21.22 5.35
CA ARG A 130 6.16 -21.02 4.53
C ARG A 130 6.57 -22.27 3.75
N LEU A 131 5.89 -23.40 3.91
CA LEU A 131 6.06 -24.58 3.06
C LEU A 131 5.04 -24.64 1.93
N ASN A 132 4.02 -23.77 1.96
CA ASN A 132 2.99 -23.71 0.93
C ASN A 132 3.55 -23.13 -0.38
N THR A 133 3.42 -23.91 -1.46
CA THR A 133 3.86 -23.51 -2.80
C THR A 133 3.02 -22.38 -3.36
N ALA A 134 1.70 -22.34 -3.10
CA ALA A 134 0.82 -21.25 -3.53
C ALA A 134 1.16 -19.93 -2.85
N TYR A 135 1.34 -19.95 -1.52
CA TYR A 135 1.82 -18.80 -0.75
C TYR A 135 3.12 -18.21 -1.33
N LYS A 136 4.13 -19.05 -1.57
CA LYS A 136 5.41 -18.62 -2.17
C LYS A 136 5.24 -18.06 -3.58
N ALA A 137 4.39 -18.68 -4.39
CA ALA A 137 4.14 -18.23 -5.75
C ALA A 137 3.52 -16.82 -5.74
N HIS A 138 2.51 -16.59 -4.92
CA HIS A 138 1.85 -15.29 -4.80
C HIS A 138 2.78 -14.21 -4.22
N LEU A 139 3.62 -14.53 -3.22
CA LEU A 139 4.64 -13.58 -2.76
C LEU A 139 5.62 -13.20 -3.89
N LYS A 140 6.06 -14.17 -4.69
CA LYS A 140 6.95 -13.90 -5.82
C LYS A 140 6.27 -13.02 -6.89
N GLU A 141 4.98 -13.20 -7.11
CA GLU A 141 4.20 -12.35 -8.02
C GLU A 141 4.10 -10.91 -7.51
N ALA A 142 3.84 -10.74 -6.20
CA ALA A 142 3.82 -9.44 -5.55
C ALA A 142 5.18 -8.74 -5.64
N GLU A 143 6.27 -9.45 -5.29
CA GLU A 143 7.64 -8.93 -5.37
C GLU A 143 8.00 -8.49 -6.79
N ARG A 144 7.67 -9.31 -7.81
CA ARG A 144 7.90 -8.95 -9.21
C ARG A 144 7.17 -7.66 -9.60
N ALA A 145 5.92 -7.49 -9.17
CA ALA A 145 5.17 -6.28 -9.45
C ALA A 145 5.80 -5.04 -8.78
N ILE A 146 6.35 -5.19 -7.57
CA ILE A 146 7.11 -4.13 -6.89
C ILE A 146 8.34 -3.74 -7.70
N TRP A 147 9.16 -4.71 -8.12
CA TRP A 147 10.37 -4.39 -8.90
C TRP A 147 10.06 -3.73 -10.24
N ASN A 148 9.03 -4.20 -10.95
CA ASN A 148 8.58 -3.55 -12.18
C ASN A 148 8.10 -2.11 -11.93
N ALA A 149 7.46 -1.85 -10.79
CA ALA A 149 7.04 -0.50 -10.40
C ALA A 149 8.27 0.37 -10.07
N THR A 150 9.28 -0.18 -9.39
CA THR A 150 10.56 0.51 -9.10
C THR A 150 11.25 0.99 -10.37
N GLU A 151 11.25 0.18 -11.43
CA GLU A 151 11.81 0.59 -12.73
C GLU A 151 11.09 1.81 -13.32
N ILE A 152 9.76 1.85 -13.20
CA ILE A 152 8.97 3.01 -13.64
C ILE A 152 9.31 4.22 -12.78
N VAL A 153 9.34 4.08 -11.45
CA VAL A 153 9.71 5.17 -10.52
C VAL A 153 11.07 5.77 -10.91
N HIS A 154 12.11 4.95 -11.05
CA HIS A 154 13.44 5.43 -11.45
C HIS A 154 13.44 6.13 -12.80
N ARG A 155 12.74 5.58 -13.80
CA ARG A 155 12.59 6.22 -15.12
C ARG A 155 11.91 7.59 -15.01
N ARG A 156 10.84 7.69 -14.22
CA ARG A 156 10.08 8.93 -14.03
C ARG A 156 10.89 9.98 -13.27
N GLU A 157 11.61 9.58 -12.24
CA GLU A 157 12.48 10.46 -11.45
C GLU A 157 13.61 11.06 -12.27
N ALA A 158 14.23 10.26 -13.14
CA ALA A 158 15.24 10.75 -14.09
C ALA A 158 14.68 11.81 -15.07
N ALA A 159 13.36 11.85 -15.27
CA ALA A 159 12.69 12.83 -16.13
C ALA A 159 12.20 14.08 -15.38
N TYR A 160 12.35 14.15 -14.06
CA TYR A 160 11.94 15.31 -13.29
C TYR A 160 12.75 16.56 -13.67
N ARG A 161 12.10 17.73 -13.53
CA ARG A 161 12.74 19.04 -13.74
C ARG A 161 13.58 19.50 -12.54
N VAL A 162 13.57 18.72 -11.47
CA VAL A 162 14.30 18.97 -10.22
C VAL A 162 14.86 17.64 -9.73
N ASP A 163 15.88 17.71 -8.87
CA ASP A 163 16.43 16.54 -8.19
C ASP A 163 15.32 15.77 -7.45
N ALA A 164 15.28 14.44 -7.62
CA ALA A 164 14.27 13.58 -7.00
C ALA A 164 14.30 13.66 -5.47
N ALA A 165 15.47 13.76 -4.85
CA ALA A 165 15.60 13.89 -3.40
C ALA A 165 14.97 15.21 -2.88
N ARG A 166 14.87 16.24 -3.73
CA ARG A 166 14.20 17.50 -3.37
C ARG A 166 12.69 17.32 -3.19
N THR A 167 12.04 16.43 -3.91
CA THR A 167 10.59 16.23 -3.87
C THR A 167 10.18 14.94 -3.16
N GLY A 168 11.02 13.92 -3.22
CA GLY A 168 10.76 12.58 -2.72
C GLY A 168 11.72 12.08 -1.64
N GLY A 169 12.67 12.88 -1.15
CA GLY A 169 13.59 12.44 -0.08
C GLY A 169 13.01 12.60 1.33
N TRP A 170 13.61 11.89 2.29
CA TRP A 170 13.28 12.02 3.72
C TRP A 170 13.75 13.36 4.30
N ARG A 171 12.83 14.15 4.86
CA ARG A 171 13.16 15.47 5.45
C ARG A 171 12.06 15.99 6.34
N TRP A 172 12.43 16.91 7.23
CA TRP A 172 11.45 17.67 8.01
C TRP A 172 10.63 18.59 7.10
N THR A 173 9.31 18.57 7.25
CA THR A 173 8.38 19.46 6.56
C THR A 173 7.40 20.04 7.59
N PRO A 174 6.74 21.19 7.32
CA PRO A 174 5.75 21.75 8.24
C PRO A 174 4.42 20.97 8.28
N THR A 175 4.36 19.78 7.68
CA THR A 175 3.18 18.90 7.70
C THR A 175 3.37 17.80 8.75
N SER A 176 2.32 17.02 9.03
CA SER A 176 2.38 15.82 9.88
C SER A 176 3.27 14.71 9.30
N TYR A 177 3.78 14.87 8.07
CA TYR A 177 4.65 13.92 7.39
C TYR A 177 6.11 14.39 7.41
N ARG A 178 7.01 13.54 7.92
CA ARG A 178 8.46 13.80 7.97
C ARG A 178 9.18 13.39 6.67
N MET A 179 8.56 13.66 5.53
CA MET A 179 9.03 13.21 4.23
C MET A 179 8.60 14.16 3.10
N GLY A 180 9.31 14.09 1.97
CA GLY A 180 8.93 14.82 0.75
C GLY A 180 7.56 14.42 0.21
N TYR A 181 6.91 15.32 -0.53
CA TYR A 181 5.58 15.11 -1.11
C TYR A 181 5.48 13.83 -1.95
N LEU A 182 6.54 13.47 -2.67
CA LEU A 182 6.59 12.28 -3.53
C LEU A 182 7.26 11.08 -2.85
N TRP A 183 7.62 11.16 -1.56
CA TRP A 183 8.43 10.12 -0.91
C TRP A 183 7.76 8.75 -0.92
N THR A 184 6.44 8.68 -0.75
CA THR A 184 5.71 7.40 -0.79
C THR A 184 5.71 6.76 -2.17
N ALA A 185 5.79 7.58 -3.23
CA ALA A 185 5.94 7.10 -4.61
C ALA A 185 7.40 6.73 -4.92
N HIS A 186 8.36 7.51 -4.41
CA HIS A 186 9.80 7.25 -4.53
C HIS A 186 10.19 5.92 -3.88
N SER A 187 9.79 5.71 -2.63
CA SER A 187 10.17 4.53 -1.84
C SER A 187 9.29 3.30 -2.09
N LEU A 188 8.12 3.49 -2.71
CA LEU A 188 7.06 2.48 -2.79
C LEU A 188 6.71 1.86 -1.42
N VAL A 189 6.86 2.63 -0.33
CA VAL A 189 6.71 2.16 1.07
C VAL A 189 5.45 1.32 1.30
N TYR A 190 4.31 1.70 0.72
CA TYR A 190 3.05 0.98 0.92
C TYR A 190 3.08 -0.43 0.31
N TRP A 191 3.76 -0.59 -0.83
CA TRP A 191 3.87 -1.87 -1.52
C TRP A 191 4.75 -2.82 -0.70
N TRP A 192 5.88 -2.31 -0.23
CA TRP A 192 6.81 -3.05 0.62
C TRP A 192 6.23 -3.36 1.99
N ARG A 193 5.44 -2.45 2.57
CA ARG A 193 4.75 -2.68 3.85
C ARG A 193 3.78 -3.84 3.76
N GLU A 194 2.88 -3.85 2.79
CA GLU A 194 1.94 -4.94 2.59
C GLU A 194 2.65 -6.27 2.33
N PHE A 195 3.69 -6.25 1.49
CA PHE A 195 4.54 -7.40 1.25
C PHE A 195 5.20 -7.91 2.54
N GLY A 196 5.77 -7.02 3.36
CA GLY A 196 6.41 -7.34 4.63
C GLY A 196 5.45 -7.95 5.65
N ILE A 197 4.23 -7.43 5.75
CA ILE A 197 3.15 -7.98 6.60
C ILE A 197 2.87 -9.43 6.22
N VAL A 198 2.59 -9.69 4.93
CA VAL A 198 2.18 -11.03 4.49
C VAL A 198 3.35 -12.00 4.50
N SER A 199 4.54 -11.57 4.07
CA SER A 199 5.74 -12.39 4.08
C SER A 199 6.27 -12.70 5.48
N GLN A 200 5.83 -11.95 6.50
CA GLN A 200 6.37 -12.01 7.86
C GLN A 200 7.88 -11.76 7.85
N ALA A 201 8.30 -10.71 7.15
CA ALA A 201 9.70 -10.39 6.88
C ALA A 201 10.53 -10.22 8.16
N SER A 202 9.92 -9.66 9.20
CA SER A 202 10.51 -9.41 10.51
C SER A 202 9.53 -9.75 11.64
N VAL A 203 9.99 -9.73 12.89
CA VAL A 203 9.09 -9.93 14.05
C VAL A 203 8.12 -8.75 14.17
N GLU A 204 8.61 -7.56 13.84
CA GLU A 204 7.93 -6.29 13.79
C GLU A 204 6.76 -6.31 12.79
N ALA A 205 6.87 -7.08 11.69
CA ALA A 205 5.78 -7.28 10.72
C ALA A 205 4.50 -7.89 11.31
N ARG A 206 4.56 -8.43 12.54
CA ARG A 206 3.38 -8.89 13.31
C ARG A 206 2.63 -7.75 14.00
N SER A 207 3.28 -6.59 14.17
CA SER A 207 2.69 -5.43 14.82
C SER A 207 1.78 -4.65 13.88
N TYR A 208 0.65 -4.15 14.39
CA TYR A 208 -0.18 -3.18 13.66
C TYR A 208 0.58 -1.89 13.32
N CYS A 209 1.66 -1.60 14.07
CA CYS A 209 2.52 -0.44 13.89
C CYS A 209 3.69 -0.67 12.91
N TYR A 210 3.72 -1.81 12.22
CA TYR A 210 4.78 -2.16 11.28
C TYR A 210 4.96 -1.07 10.21
N LEU A 211 6.20 -0.63 10.03
CA LEU A 211 6.59 0.49 9.14
C LEU A 211 5.72 1.73 9.32
N ASN A 212 5.42 2.09 10.58
CA ASN A 212 4.87 3.40 10.87
C ASN A 212 5.90 4.48 10.52
N PHE A 213 5.56 5.35 9.57
CA PHE A 213 6.36 6.51 9.16
C PHE A 213 5.63 7.84 9.41
N GLN A 214 4.45 7.78 10.03
CA GLN A 214 3.62 8.95 10.36
C GLN A 214 3.59 9.18 11.86
N ASN A 215 3.30 10.42 12.26
CA ASN A 215 2.88 10.70 13.63
C ASN A 215 1.34 10.77 13.66
N PRO A 216 0.63 9.68 14.03
CA PRO A 216 -0.82 9.69 14.03
C PRO A 216 -1.41 10.66 15.05
N VAL A 217 -0.68 11.07 16.09
CA VAL A 217 -1.12 12.17 16.97
C VAL A 217 -1.27 13.45 16.14
N ASP A 218 -0.31 13.79 15.29
CA ASP A 218 -0.39 15.00 14.45
C ASP A 218 -1.47 14.87 13.36
N VAL A 219 -1.69 13.66 12.82
CA VAL A 219 -2.68 13.38 11.76
C VAL A 219 -4.12 13.36 12.29
N ILE A 220 -4.36 12.70 13.43
CA ILE A 220 -5.69 12.50 14.01
C ILE A 220 -6.17 13.76 14.75
N LEU A 221 -5.26 14.49 15.40
CA LEU A 221 -5.64 15.54 16.36
C LEU A 221 -5.47 16.98 15.86
N GLY A 222 -4.60 17.24 14.87
CA GLY A 222 -4.15 18.62 14.62
C GLY A 222 -3.63 19.28 15.92
N ASN A 223 -3.83 20.59 16.10
CA ASN A 223 -3.45 21.31 17.34
C ASN A 223 -4.37 21.06 18.55
N ALA A 224 -5.38 20.18 18.46
CA ALA A 224 -6.30 19.90 19.57
C ALA A 224 -5.81 18.72 20.42
N GLY A 225 -5.98 18.77 21.74
CA GLY A 225 -5.16 18.01 22.70
C GLY A 225 -5.42 16.49 22.83
N LEU A 226 -4.43 15.83 23.45
CA LEU A 226 -4.30 14.38 23.74
C LEU A 226 -5.48 13.70 24.45
N GLN A 227 -6.42 14.46 25.04
CA GLN A 227 -7.51 13.91 25.84
C GLN A 227 -8.62 13.28 24.99
N ASP A 228 -8.91 13.79 23.78
CA ASP A 228 -9.95 13.23 22.90
C ASP A 228 -9.52 11.89 22.26
N LEU A 229 -8.23 11.77 21.92
CA LEU A 229 -7.63 10.52 21.44
C LEU A 229 -7.61 9.45 22.52
N ALA A 230 -7.23 9.81 23.76
CA ALA A 230 -7.23 8.87 24.87
C ALA A 230 -8.64 8.35 25.19
N GLN A 231 -9.67 9.19 25.08
CA GLN A 231 -11.06 8.76 25.28
C GLN A 231 -11.55 7.86 24.14
N ARG A 232 -11.27 8.19 22.87
CA ARG A 232 -11.64 7.34 21.72
C ARG A 232 -10.93 6.00 21.70
N ILE A 233 -9.64 5.98 22.04
CA ILE A 233 -8.90 4.73 22.20
C ILE A 233 -9.50 3.94 23.35
N LYS A 234 -9.80 4.56 24.50
CA LYS A 234 -10.45 3.89 25.62
C LYS A 234 -11.81 3.29 25.20
N ASP A 235 -12.65 4.07 24.52
CA ASP A 235 -13.97 3.64 24.06
C ASP A 235 -13.89 2.51 23.02
N GLY A 236 -12.87 2.53 22.14
CA GLY A 236 -12.63 1.47 21.14
C GLY A 236 -11.88 0.24 21.69
N THR A 237 -11.13 0.38 22.79
CA THR A 237 -10.33 -0.70 23.41
C THR A 237 -10.99 -1.35 24.61
N GLU A 238 -12.19 -0.92 25.01
CA GLU A 238 -12.99 -1.47 26.12
C GLU A 238 -13.37 -2.97 25.99
N GLY A 239 -12.76 -3.73 25.08
CA GLY A 239 -12.84 -5.19 25.07
C GLY A 239 -11.84 -6.00 24.23
N SER A 240 -10.99 -5.39 23.37
CA SER A 240 -10.44 -6.16 22.22
C SER A 240 -8.92 -6.12 22.03
N VAL A 241 -8.23 -5.01 22.34
CA VAL A 241 -6.79 -4.86 22.04
C VAL A 241 -6.07 -4.17 23.20
N PRO A 242 -5.05 -4.81 23.81
CA PRO A 242 -4.22 -4.17 24.83
C PRO A 242 -3.56 -2.88 24.31
N LEU A 243 -3.76 -1.76 25.02
CA LEU A 243 -3.22 -0.43 24.69
C LEU A 243 -1.70 -0.44 24.38
N ASN A 244 -0.92 -1.31 25.05
CA ASN A 244 0.51 -1.47 24.82
C ASN A 244 0.88 -2.01 23.43
N LEU A 245 -0.07 -2.62 22.71
CA LEU A 245 0.12 -3.02 21.30
C LEU A 245 -0.05 -1.83 20.33
N LEU A 246 -0.68 -0.75 20.79
CA LEU A 246 -0.96 0.45 20.00
C LEU A 246 -0.02 1.62 20.35
N THR A 247 0.62 1.62 21.52
CA THR A 247 1.51 2.71 21.95
C THR A 247 2.65 2.99 20.96
N GLY A 248 3.17 1.95 20.28
CA GLY A 248 4.19 2.12 19.24
C GLY A 248 3.67 2.76 17.95
N CYS A 249 2.37 2.71 17.71
CA CYS A 249 1.72 3.38 16.58
C CYS A 249 1.53 4.86 16.92
N LEU A 250 1.19 5.15 18.17
CA LEU A 250 0.82 6.50 18.65
C LEU A 250 2.00 7.43 18.91
N ALA A 251 3.23 6.91 18.88
CA ALA A 251 4.44 7.71 18.92
C ALA A 251 4.93 7.98 17.49
N ALA A 252 5.43 9.20 17.25
CA ALA A 252 6.21 9.46 16.06
C ALA A 252 7.38 8.46 16.02
N PRO A 253 7.62 7.79 14.90
CA PRO A 253 8.67 6.80 14.84
C PRO A 253 10.03 7.50 15.02
N GLU A 254 10.88 6.93 15.88
CA GLU A 254 12.29 7.32 16.01
C GLU A 254 13.07 6.80 14.79
N LEU A 255 12.75 7.31 13.61
CA LEU A 255 13.50 7.01 12.40
C LEU A 255 14.76 7.88 12.39
N ASP A 256 15.91 7.24 12.64
CA ASP A 256 17.24 7.84 12.53
C ASP A 256 17.66 8.10 11.07
N GLY A 257 16.83 7.70 10.09
CA GLY A 257 17.10 7.85 8.67
C GLY A 257 15.91 7.48 7.78
N GLU A 258 16.11 7.63 6.47
CA GLU A 258 15.15 7.23 5.45
C GLU A 258 15.04 5.70 5.37
N LEU A 259 13.82 5.18 5.25
CA LEU A 259 13.61 3.75 4.98
C LEU A 259 14.07 3.40 3.56
N THR A 260 14.87 2.35 3.46
CA THR A 260 15.46 1.77 2.25
C THR A 260 14.94 0.35 2.04
N PHE A 261 14.13 0.18 1.00
CA PHE A 261 13.56 -1.14 0.69
C PHE A 261 14.37 -1.86 -0.39
N PRO A 262 14.54 -3.19 -0.30
CA PRO A 262 13.93 -4.11 0.67
C PRO A 262 14.70 -4.28 2.00
N ASN A 263 15.74 -3.50 2.28
CA ASN A 263 16.61 -3.71 3.44
C ASN A 263 15.91 -3.49 4.79
N ASP A 264 14.91 -2.60 4.84
CA ASP A 264 14.16 -2.25 6.04
C ASP A 264 12.83 -3.02 6.18
N LEU A 265 12.74 -4.23 5.61
CA LEU A 265 11.61 -5.17 5.83
C LEU A 265 11.78 -5.99 7.13
#